data_AF-A0A6A3MVR6-F1
#
_entry.id   AF-A0A6A3MVR6-F1
#
_cell.length_a   1.000
_cell.length_b   1.000
_cell.length_c   1.000
_cell.angle_alpha   90.00
_cell.angle_beta   90.00
_cell.angle_gamma   90.00
#
_symmetry.space_group_name_H-M   'P 1'
#
loop_
_entity.id
_entity.type
_entity.pdbx_description
1 polymer ?
#
loop_
_entity_poly.entity_id
_entity_poly.type
_entity_poly.pdbx_seq_one_letter_code
_entity_poly.pdbx_strand_id
1 'polypeptide(L)'
;MKMALLVAWTSLLLLSTASAFSLMRHDTSPLFTKSFQVRSLTPQSYDDMLKASDTVWLVDYYAPWCPHCRHFAPEWERIANFYAKTDKVKVGAVDCTQNSEICNSENIHGYPGVKIHHVPADAEKPIMMPRRAMNTKVVIGWAERLMEEHGIKSGVDIEDLNAHLKNFRNDGLADENGGEGEGTYSDQSLEMKYKRLHDAGIAAVSTFQNGFFMGDNVLEGERYDAALNWAKALAASFPMKKNREALAMLVDSMKTSNHWNYADWKVLLAKWKETASEMTFPENLFTSSEDKGWAYCKTYTCGLWTLFHTISVSDVKVSRKSTVQPWKPSKIMAAIRLYVKNFFGCEECREHFMLSNPESIIGELAVSDGKGPHAVAFWIWKMHNTVNKATKKAQWPSMTNCPICYVEDGDPISLDPVRLHEDEIVAYVTSAYDHDDDDMYAMDAAYNGTLVAMWSSMEGFSAMMMVFGFFLLLGFAYKTRGQRGLDRKVLMTRDHTA
;
A
#
# COMPACT_ATOMS: atom_id res chain seq x y z
N MET A 1 -55.81 -24.07 13.19
CA MET A 1 -54.75 -24.56 14.10
C MET A 1 -53.68 -25.26 13.27
N LYS A 2 -52.40 -25.00 13.55
CA LYS A 2 -51.19 -25.33 12.74
C LYS A 2 -50.76 -24.29 11.69
N MET A 3 -50.83 -23.02 12.04
CA MET A 3 -50.16 -21.93 11.31
C MET A 3 -49.82 -20.81 12.31
N ALA A 4 -49.03 -21.12 13.35
CA ALA A 4 -48.63 -20.14 14.37
C ALA A 4 -47.44 -20.53 15.28
N LEU A 5 -46.68 -21.60 15.00
CA LEU A 5 -45.73 -22.17 15.99
C LEU A 5 -44.33 -22.51 15.48
N LEU A 6 -43.91 -21.95 14.34
CA LEU A 6 -42.55 -22.17 13.78
C LEU A 6 -41.77 -20.89 13.46
N VAL A 7 -42.23 -19.72 13.91
CA VAL A 7 -41.56 -18.41 13.69
C VAL A 7 -40.96 -17.83 14.99
N ALA A 8 -40.97 -18.57 16.09
CA ALA A 8 -40.58 -18.06 17.41
C ALA A 8 -39.29 -18.69 17.99
N TRP A 9 -38.42 -19.27 17.15
CA TRP A 9 -37.15 -19.88 17.59
C TRP A 9 -35.93 -19.51 16.72
N THR A 10 -35.95 -18.36 16.05
CA THR A 10 -34.76 -17.81 15.35
C THR A 10 -34.49 -16.34 15.64
N SER A 11 -35.12 -15.76 16.68
CA SER A 11 -35.09 -14.30 16.91
C SER A 11 -34.51 -13.88 18.26
N LEU A 12 -33.70 -14.73 18.92
CA LEU A 12 -33.07 -14.36 20.19
C LEU A 12 -31.70 -15.03 20.39
N LEU A 13 -30.72 -14.66 19.56
CA LEU A 13 -29.28 -14.82 19.85
C LEU A 13 -28.44 -13.94 18.90
N LEU A 14 -28.81 -12.65 18.80
CA LEU A 14 -28.00 -11.62 18.16
C LEU A 14 -28.01 -10.36 19.03
N LEU A 15 -27.56 -10.48 20.27
CA LEU A 15 -27.05 -9.35 21.05
C LEU A 15 -26.10 -9.88 22.13
N SER A 16 -24.94 -9.22 22.21
CA SER A 16 -23.82 -9.42 23.16
C SER A 16 -22.78 -10.50 22.81
N THR A 17 -21.92 -10.19 21.84
CA THR A 17 -20.46 -10.14 22.07
C THR A 17 -19.88 -9.01 21.20
N ALA A 18 -20.16 -7.77 21.61
CA ALA A 18 -19.24 -6.68 21.29
C ALA A 18 -18.00 -6.88 22.18
N SER A 19 -17.16 -7.84 21.80
CA SER A 19 -15.88 -8.11 22.45
C SER A 19 -14.79 -7.82 21.43
N ALA A 20 -14.12 -6.70 21.69
CA ALA A 20 -12.92 -6.19 21.07
C ALA A 20 -12.02 -7.25 20.42
N PHE A 21 -12.06 -7.34 19.10
CA PHE A 21 -10.93 -7.81 18.27
C PHE A 21 -10.73 -6.87 17.09
N SER A 22 -10.60 -5.58 17.41
CA SER A 22 -10.06 -4.56 16.51
C SER A 22 -8.55 -4.52 16.68
N LEU A 23 -7.84 -5.45 16.04
CA LEU A 23 -6.40 -5.34 15.83
C LEU A 23 -6.13 -5.72 14.38
N MET A 24 -5.64 -4.76 13.60
CA MET A 24 -5.12 -4.89 12.23
C MET A 24 -6.14 -4.78 11.08
N ARG A 25 -6.82 -3.64 11.00
CA ARG A 25 -6.86 -2.86 9.74
C ARG A 25 -5.50 -2.14 9.61
N HIS A 26 -5.10 -1.62 8.45
CA HIS A 26 -4.20 -0.46 8.47
C HIS A 26 -4.91 0.57 9.32
N ASP A 27 -4.50 0.66 10.57
CA ASP A 27 -5.28 1.40 11.55
C ASP A 27 -5.16 2.86 11.13
N THR A 28 -6.27 3.42 10.67
CA THR A 28 -6.36 4.84 10.29
C THR A 28 -7.12 5.61 11.36
N SER A 29 -7.32 5.01 12.55
CA SER A 29 -7.89 5.72 13.68
C SER A 29 -7.06 6.97 13.96
N PRO A 30 -7.70 8.10 14.31
CA PRO A 30 -6.93 9.28 14.68
C PRO A 30 -6.12 9.00 15.97
N LEU A 31 -4.86 9.45 16.00
CA LEU A 31 -3.87 9.01 17.00
C LEU A 31 -4.06 9.65 18.38
N PHE A 32 -4.50 10.90 18.44
CA PHE A 32 -4.52 11.70 19.68
C PHE A 32 -5.93 12.01 20.20
N THR A 33 -6.93 11.19 19.84
CA THR A 33 -8.34 11.41 20.25
C THR A 33 -8.58 11.32 21.76
N LYS A 34 -7.71 10.62 22.49
CA LYS A 34 -7.78 10.41 23.94
C LYS A 34 -6.66 11.13 24.70
N SER A 35 -5.82 11.87 24.00
CA SER A 35 -4.70 12.57 24.63
C SER A 35 -5.20 13.82 25.33
N PHE A 36 -4.83 14.00 26.60
CA PHE A 36 -5.17 15.22 27.35
C PHE A 36 -4.16 16.34 27.12
N GLN A 37 -2.90 15.99 26.78
CA GLN A 37 -1.81 16.95 26.65
C GLN A 37 -1.45 17.27 25.20
N VAL A 38 -1.62 16.32 24.26
CA VAL A 38 -1.42 16.60 22.83
C VAL A 38 -2.65 17.33 22.29
N ARG A 39 -2.48 18.58 21.87
CA ARG A 39 -3.57 19.39 21.31
C ARG A 39 -3.75 19.06 19.83
N SER A 40 -4.89 18.51 19.46
CA SER A 40 -5.25 18.34 18.05
C SER A 40 -5.53 19.71 17.42
N LEU A 41 -4.77 20.08 16.40
CA LEU A 41 -4.87 21.37 15.73
C LEU A 41 -5.73 21.24 14.46
N THR A 42 -6.83 21.99 14.43
CA THR A 42 -7.69 22.23 13.27
C THR A 42 -7.31 23.56 12.63
N PRO A 43 -7.84 23.97 11.46
CA PRO A 43 -7.49 25.25 10.86
C PRO A 43 -7.70 26.43 11.83
N GLN A 44 -8.81 26.44 12.57
CA GLN A 44 -9.09 27.50 13.55
C GLN A 44 -8.09 27.49 14.72
N SER A 45 -7.86 26.34 15.36
CA SER A 45 -6.95 26.29 16.51
C SER A 45 -5.48 26.42 16.12
N TYR A 46 -5.13 26.12 14.86
CA TYR A 46 -3.83 26.40 14.28
C TYR A 46 -3.63 27.90 14.05
N ASP A 47 -4.62 28.60 13.49
CA ASP A 47 -4.58 30.06 13.35
C ASP A 47 -4.48 30.77 14.71
N ASP A 48 -5.18 30.27 15.71
CA ASP A 48 -5.10 30.80 17.07
C ASP A 48 -3.72 30.54 17.70
N MET A 49 -3.14 29.37 17.45
CA MET A 49 -1.75 29.05 17.83
C MET A 49 -0.76 30.05 17.20
N LEU A 50 -0.90 30.34 15.90
CA LEU A 50 -0.01 31.27 15.19
C LEU A 50 -0.12 32.71 15.72
N LYS A 51 -1.28 33.13 16.22
CA LYS A 51 -1.46 34.48 16.81
C LYS A 51 -0.90 34.58 18.24
N ALA A 52 -0.79 33.47 18.96
CA ALA A 52 -0.33 33.42 20.34
C ALA A 52 1.20 33.31 20.44
N SER A 53 1.92 34.40 20.13
CA SER A 53 3.39 34.45 20.10
C SER A 53 4.07 34.43 21.46
N ASP A 54 3.32 34.48 22.56
CA ASP A 54 3.83 34.39 23.93
C ASP A 54 4.15 32.95 24.38
N THR A 55 3.75 31.97 23.58
CA THR A 55 3.87 30.53 23.86
C THR A 55 4.62 29.83 22.73
N VAL A 56 5.65 29.05 23.05
CA VAL A 56 6.31 28.19 22.06
C VAL A 56 5.44 26.97 21.76
N TRP A 57 5.36 26.56 20.50
CA TRP A 57 4.62 25.35 20.11
C TRP A 57 5.50 24.33 19.40
N LEU A 58 5.53 23.11 19.94
CA LEU A 58 6.03 21.92 19.27
C LEU A 58 4.86 21.22 18.58
N VAL A 59 4.95 20.99 17.27
CA VAL A 59 3.86 20.44 16.46
C VAL A 59 4.33 19.22 15.68
N ASP A 60 3.63 18.09 15.84
CA ASP A 60 3.78 16.88 15.01
C ASP A 60 2.77 16.90 13.85
N TYR A 61 3.27 16.94 12.63
CA TYR A 61 2.51 16.81 11.40
C TYR A 61 2.56 15.34 10.97
N TYR A 62 1.41 14.67 11.07
CA TYR A 62 1.34 13.22 10.95
C TYR A 62 0.24 12.77 9.99
N ALA A 63 0.27 11.49 9.63
CA ALA A 63 -0.85 10.81 9.00
C ALA A 63 -1.22 9.56 9.83
N PRO A 64 -2.49 9.32 10.18
CA PRO A 64 -2.90 8.22 11.06
C PRO A 64 -2.61 6.84 10.48
N TRP A 65 -2.55 6.72 9.15
CA TRP A 65 -2.17 5.49 8.46
C TRP A 65 -0.66 5.24 8.44
N CYS A 66 0.17 6.23 8.79
CA CYS A 66 1.63 6.11 8.70
C CYS A 66 2.17 5.25 9.88
N PRO A 67 2.84 4.12 9.61
CA PRO A 67 3.39 3.27 10.67
C PRO A 67 4.41 3.99 11.55
N HIS A 68 5.23 4.88 10.97
CA HIS A 68 6.19 5.67 11.74
C HIS A 68 5.50 6.67 12.67
N CYS A 69 4.42 7.32 12.22
CA CYS A 69 3.61 8.20 13.07
C CYS A 69 2.97 7.43 14.22
N ARG A 70 2.46 6.22 13.96
CA ARG A 70 1.88 5.36 15.00
C ARG A 70 2.89 4.93 16.04
N HIS A 71 4.10 4.57 15.61
CA HIS A 71 5.18 4.25 16.54
C HIS A 71 5.64 5.47 17.33
N PHE A 72 5.63 6.66 16.71
CA PHE A 72 6.03 7.90 17.34
C PHE A 72 4.97 8.49 18.28
N ALA A 73 3.68 8.21 18.07
CA ALA A 73 2.60 8.81 18.85
C ALA A 73 2.75 8.62 20.39
N PRO A 74 3.11 7.44 20.93
CA PRO A 74 3.40 7.29 22.36
C PRO A 74 4.58 8.15 22.83
N GLU A 75 5.64 8.30 22.03
CA GLU A 75 6.77 9.19 22.34
C GLU A 75 6.33 10.66 22.36
N TRP A 76 5.45 11.06 21.44
CA TRP A 76 4.88 12.40 21.36
C TRP A 76 4.00 12.74 22.56
N GLU A 77 3.20 11.78 23.05
CA GLU A 77 2.45 11.95 24.30
C GLU A 77 3.37 12.12 25.51
N ARG A 78 4.50 11.39 25.57
CA ARG A 78 5.51 11.61 26.64
C ARG A 78 6.14 13.00 26.55
N ILE A 79 6.39 13.51 25.35
CA ILE A 79 6.87 14.89 25.15
C ILE A 79 5.83 15.90 25.64
N ALA A 80 4.55 15.70 25.32
CA ALA A 80 3.47 16.55 25.80
C ALA A 80 3.34 16.53 27.32
N ASN A 81 3.45 15.35 27.95
CA ASN A 81 3.43 15.21 29.41
C ASN A 81 4.62 15.91 30.08
N PHE A 82 5.80 15.89 29.45
CA PHE A 82 6.98 16.59 29.97
C PHE A 82 6.75 18.11 29.99
N TYR A 83 6.23 18.67 28.89
CA TYR A 83 5.96 20.10 28.77
C TYR A 83 4.71 20.57 29.52
N ALA A 84 3.82 19.68 29.96
CA ALA A 84 2.64 20.04 30.73
C ALA A 84 2.94 20.71 32.09
N LYS A 85 4.21 20.68 32.55
CA LYS A 85 4.68 21.33 33.78
C LYS A 85 4.93 22.84 33.61
N THR A 86 4.88 23.36 32.38
CA THR A 86 5.11 24.77 32.06
C THR A 86 3.98 25.32 31.19
N ASP A 87 3.74 26.63 31.29
CA ASP A 87 2.84 27.36 30.40
C ASP A 87 3.55 27.90 29.15
N LYS A 88 4.89 27.86 29.12
CA LYS A 88 5.73 28.42 28.05
C LYS A 88 5.79 27.58 26.79
N VAL A 89 5.57 26.27 26.89
CA VAL A 89 5.65 25.34 25.77
C VAL A 89 4.37 24.53 25.70
N LYS A 90 3.71 24.53 24.53
CA LYS A 90 2.57 23.68 24.24
C LYS A 90 2.94 22.67 23.16
N VAL A 91 2.31 21.50 23.24
CA VAL A 91 2.51 20.41 22.28
C VAL A 91 1.22 20.17 21.51
N GLY A 92 1.30 20.29 20.19
CA GLY A 92 0.20 20.10 19.26
C GLY A 92 0.48 18.97 18.26
N ALA A 93 -0.57 18.57 17.54
CA ALA A 93 -0.46 17.65 16.43
C ALA A 93 -1.47 18.01 15.33
N VAL A 94 -1.05 17.91 14.07
CA VAL A 94 -1.88 18.15 12.89
C VAL A 94 -2.02 16.83 12.13
N ASP A 95 -3.25 16.34 11.99
CA ASP A 95 -3.56 15.25 11.07
C ASP A 95 -3.61 15.79 9.64
N CYS A 96 -2.55 15.55 8.87
CA CYS A 96 -2.41 16.02 7.49
C CYS A 96 -3.36 15.34 6.52
N THR A 97 -4.02 14.24 6.90
CA THR A 97 -5.06 13.60 6.07
C THR A 97 -6.39 14.35 6.14
N GLN A 98 -6.59 15.13 7.20
CA GLN A 98 -7.78 15.97 7.40
C GLN A 98 -7.48 17.45 7.16
N ASN A 99 -6.24 17.88 7.39
CA ASN A 99 -5.81 19.28 7.35
C ASN A 99 -4.67 19.49 6.36
N SER A 100 -4.83 18.99 5.13
CA SER A 100 -3.75 18.98 4.14
C SER A 100 -3.28 20.38 3.74
N GLU A 101 -4.17 21.38 3.76
CA GLU A 101 -3.81 22.80 3.54
C GLU A 101 -2.76 23.31 4.53
N ILE A 102 -2.90 22.98 5.82
CA ILE A 102 -1.93 23.35 6.85
C ILE A 102 -0.58 22.68 6.56
N CYS A 103 -0.58 21.37 6.29
CA CYS A 103 0.66 20.63 6.09
C CYS A 103 1.41 21.06 4.82
N ASN A 104 0.68 21.49 3.79
CA ASN A 104 1.30 21.99 2.57
C ASN A 104 1.83 23.41 2.69
N SER A 105 1.13 24.33 3.37
CA SER A 105 1.68 25.66 3.67
C SER A 105 2.94 25.56 4.52
N GLU A 106 3.01 24.52 5.36
CA GLU A 106 4.17 24.16 6.15
C GLU A 106 5.23 23.33 5.40
N ASN A 107 5.07 23.05 4.11
CA ASN A 107 6.02 22.26 3.31
C ASN A 107 6.36 20.90 3.95
N ILE A 108 5.33 20.19 4.46
CA ILE A 108 5.48 18.86 5.04
C ILE A 108 5.50 17.82 3.91
N HIS A 109 6.70 17.36 3.55
CA HIS A 109 6.90 16.38 2.47
C HIS A 109 7.06 14.93 2.95
N GLY A 110 6.85 14.67 4.25
CA GLY A 110 6.93 13.33 4.84
C GLY A 110 6.51 13.32 6.30
N TYR A 111 6.16 12.14 6.81
CA TYR A 111 5.58 11.98 8.15
C TYR A 111 6.36 10.96 9.00
N PRO A 112 6.45 11.15 10.34
CA PRO A 112 6.07 12.37 11.06
C PRO A 112 7.03 13.52 10.72
N GLY A 113 6.50 14.74 10.67
CA GLY A 113 7.27 15.97 10.57
C GLY A 113 7.13 16.76 11.86
N VAL A 114 8.23 17.13 12.53
CA VAL A 114 8.16 17.92 13.78
C VAL A 114 8.66 19.32 13.51
N LYS A 115 7.85 20.34 13.84
CA LYS A 115 8.30 21.73 13.83
C LYS A 115 8.12 22.41 15.17
N ILE A 116 8.90 23.48 15.37
CA ILE A 116 8.77 24.40 16.50
C ILE A 116 8.43 25.80 15.99
N HIS A 117 7.38 26.39 16.58
CA HIS A 117 6.85 27.72 16.26
C HIS A 117 7.21 28.71 17.36
N HIS A 118 7.25 30.00 17.01
CA HIS A 118 7.57 31.11 17.93
C HIS A 118 8.96 30.98 18.57
N VAL A 119 9.93 30.49 17.80
CA VAL A 119 11.36 30.48 18.16
C VAL A 119 12.19 31.04 16.99
N PRO A 120 12.68 32.30 17.07
CA PRO A 120 12.39 33.29 18.11
C PRO A 120 10.90 33.71 18.15
N ALA A 121 10.45 34.38 19.21
CA ALA A 121 9.02 34.65 19.46
C ALA A 121 8.31 35.44 18.34
N ASP A 122 9.06 36.21 17.56
CA ASP A 122 8.60 36.99 16.41
C ASP A 122 8.79 36.28 15.06
N ALA A 123 9.22 35.01 15.07
CA ALA A 123 9.44 34.25 13.85
C ALA A 123 8.14 33.99 13.10
N GLU A 124 8.03 34.52 11.88
CA GLU A 124 6.91 34.24 10.98
C GLU A 124 6.90 32.81 10.45
N LYS A 125 8.05 32.12 10.49
CA LYS A 125 8.20 30.75 9.96
C LYS A 125 8.67 29.80 11.04
N PRO A 126 8.04 28.62 11.18
CA PRO A 126 8.51 27.61 12.11
C PRO A 126 9.77 26.90 11.62
N ILE A 127 10.53 26.39 12.58
CA ILE A 127 11.77 25.66 12.33
C ILE A 127 11.46 24.15 12.33
N MET A 128 11.77 23.47 11.22
CA MET A 128 11.65 22.02 11.11
C MET A 128 12.78 21.34 11.90
N MET A 129 12.42 20.32 12.68
CA MET A 129 13.40 19.48 13.36
C MET A 129 14.29 18.78 12.31
N PRO A 130 15.63 18.86 12.44
CA PRO A 130 16.52 18.09 11.59
C PRO A 130 16.21 16.59 11.72
N ARG A 131 16.24 15.86 10.60
CA ARG A 131 15.93 14.42 10.60
C ARG A 131 16.89 13.67 11.54
N ARG A 132 16.35 13.18 12.65
CA ARG A 132 17.01 12.37 13.67
C ARG A 132 16.04 11.30 14.16
N ALA A 133 16.48 10.44 15.07
CA ALA A 133 15.59 9.47 15.70
C ALA A 133 14.40 10.18 16.35
N MET A 134 13.18 9.80 15.94
CA MET A 134 11.93 10.35 16.45
C MET A 134 11.57 9.67 17.79
N ASN A 135 12.21 10.13 18.86
CA ASN A 135 11.94 9.68 20.23
C ASN A 135 11.97 10.86 21.21
N THR A 136 11.41 10.66 22.41
CA THR A 136 11.23 11.71 23.42
C THR A 136 12.51 12.50 23.71
N LYS A 137 13.64 11.81 23.94
CA LYS A 137 14.90 12.46 24.34
C LYS A 137 15.48 13.34 23.24
N VAL A 138 15.42 12.88 21.99
CA VAL A 138 16.00 13.60 20.85
C VAL A 138 15.20 14.87 20.56
N VAL A 139 13.87 14.78 20.57
CA VAL A 139 13.00 15.93 20.28
C VAL A 139 13.14 17.00 21.37
N ILE A 140 13.01 16.64 22.65
CA ILE A 140 13.13 17.61 23.75
C ILE A 140 14.52 18.24 23.73
N GLY A 141 15.58 17.43 23.61
CA GLY A 141 16.93 17.96 23.58
C GLY A 141 17.18 18.91 22.40
N TRP A 142 16.54 18.68 21.24
CA TRP A 142 16.59 19.63 20.13
C TRP A 142 15.82 20.92 20.43
N ALA A 143 14.58 20.81 20.89
CA ALA A 143 13.73 21.97 21.17
C ALA A 143 14.33 22.88 22.26
N GLU A 144 14.82 22.30 23.36
CA GLU A 144 15.44 23.06 24.46
C GLU A 144 16.70 23.80 24.01
N ARG A 145 17.58 23.15 23.24
CA ARG A 145 18.77 23.82 22.69
C ARG A 145 18.39 24.99 21.78
N LEU A 146 17.40 24.78 20.91
CA LEU A 146 16.99 25.84 19.99
C LEU A 146 16.34 27.02 20.72
N MET A 147 15.54 26.76 21.75
CA MET A 147 14.99 27.81 22.61
C MET A 147 16.11 28.56 23.35
N GLU A 148 17.09 27.84 23.91
CA GLU A 148 18.23 28.44 24.61
C GLU A 148 19.08 29.33 23.70
N GLU A 149 19.36 28.89 22.46
CA GLU A 149 20.05 29.68 21.42
C GLU A 149 19.36 31.02 21.13
N HIS A 150 18.03 31.10 21.32
CA HIS A 150 17.22 32.30 21.13
C HIS A 150 16.83 32.97 22.45
N GLY A 151 17.44 32.59 23.57
CA GLY A 151 17.20 33.21 24.88
C GLY A 151 15.84 32.87 25.52
N ILE A 152 15.14 31.87 25.01
CA ILE A 152 13.85 31.39 25.54
C ILE A 152 14.12 30.30 26.58
N LYS A 153 13.51 30.43 27.76
CA LYS A 153 13.55 29.40 28.80
C LYS A 153 12.19 28.75 28.94
N SER A 154 12.13 27.45 28.70
CA SER A 154 10.93 26.62 28.87
C SER A 154 10.50 26.53 30.35
N GLY A 155 11.45 26.66 31.28
CA GLY A 155 11.22 26.52 32.72
C GLY A 155 11.13 25.07 33.21
N VAL A 156 11.42 24.09 32.34
CA VAL A 156 11.49 22.67 32.70
C VAL A 156 12.93 22.22 32.91
N ASP A 157 13.13 21.27 33.83
CA ASP A 157 14.44 20.69 34.11
C ASP A 157 14.70 19.46 33.22
N ILE A 158 15.75 19.51 32.41
CA ILE A 158 16.17 18.40 31.54
C ILE A 158 16.82 17.26 32.37
N GLU A 159 17.34 17.53 33.56
CA GLU A 159 17.79 16.47 34.47
C GLU A 159 16.61 15.62 34.97
N ASP A 160 15.45 16.25 35.23
CA ASP A 160 14.18 15.56 35.50
C ASP A 160 13.74 14.70 34.30
N LEU A 161 14.05 15.07 33.05
CA LEU A 161 13.77 14.21 31.88
C LEU A 161 14.47 12.84 31.99
N ASN A 162 15.75 12.81 32.36
CA ASN A 162 16.47 11.54 32.52
C ASN A 162 15.91 10.71 33.70
N ALA A 163 15.41 11.35 34.76
CA ALA A 163 14.74 10.70 35.88
C ALA A 163 13.34 10.19 35.51
N HIS A 164 12.55 10.98 34.79
CA HIS A 164 11.23 10.61 34.24
C HIS A 164 11.35 9.42 33.28
N LEU A 165 12.32 9.46 32.36
CA LEU A 165 12.55 8.37 31.41
C LEU A 165 13.02 7.07 32.10
N LYS A 166 13.67 7.13 33.26
CA LYS A 166 14.00 5.92 34.05
C LYS A 166 12.75 5.22 34.58
N ASN A 167 11.69 5.95 34.93
CA ASN A 167 10.43 5.36 35.39
C ASN A 167 9.59 4.74 34.27
N PHE A 168 9.78 5.17 33.01
CA PHE A 168 9.15 4.55 31.84
C PHE A 168 9.92 3.33 31.28
N ARG A 169 11.13 3.03 31.78
CA ARG A 169 11.88 1.81 31.40
C ARG A 169 11.33 0.53 32.03
N ASN A 170 10.30 0.62 32.87
CA ASN A 170 9.62 -0.54 33.48
C ASN A 170 8.39 -1.03 32.72
N ASP A 171 7.97 -0.35 31.65
CA ASP A 171 7.04 -0.92 30.68
C ASP A 171 7.90 -1.46 29.54
N GLY A 172 8.19 -2.77 29.61
CA GLY A 172 9.14 -3.45 28.76
C GLY A 172 8.96 -3.15 27.27
N LEU A 173 9.85 -2.32 26.73
CA LEU A 173 10.37 -2.54 25.39
C LEU A 173 11.51 -3.54 25.53
N ALA A 174 11.12 -4.79 25.80
CA ALA A 174 11.89 -5.91 25.31
C ALA A 174 11.83 -5.80 23.78
N ASP A 175 12.90 -5.26 23.19
CA ASP A 175 13.31 -5.62 21.84
C ASP A 175 13.91 -7.04 21.93
N GLU A 176 13.05 -7.99 22.31
CA GLU A 176 13.26 -9.43 22.27
C GLU A 176 11.98 -10.02 21.69
N ASN A 177 11.92 -9.91 20.36
CA ASN A 177 11.31 -10.85 19.44
C ASN A 177 11.93 -10.47 18.07
N GLY A 178 13.12 -10.96 17.71
CA GLY A 178 13.38 -12.40 17.70
C GLY A 178 12.21 -13.02 16.95
N GLY A 179 12.30 -13.05 15.62
CA GLY A 179 11.16 -13.31 14.75
C GLY A 179 10.43 -14.60 15.11
N GLU A 180 9.18 -14.46 15.54
CA GLU A 180 8.19 -15.54 15.62
C GLU A 180 6.81 -14.90 15.41
N GLY A 181 5.94 -15.31 14.48
CA GLY A 181 6.01 -16.39 13.52
C GLY A 181 6.31 -15.89 12.11
N GLU A 182 7.49 -16.23 11.62
CA GLU A 182 7.67 -16.55 10.22
C GLU A 182 6.95 -17.88 10.02
N GLY A 183 5.72 -17.85 9.50
CA GLY A 183 5.30 -19.02 8.73
C GLY A 183 6.40 -19.24 7.71
N THR A 184 7.07 -20.39 7.76
CA THR A 184 8.19 -20.73 6.87
C THR A 184 7.66 -20.97 5.47
N TYR A 185 7.12 -19.92 4.87
CA TYR A 185 6.67 -19.95 3.49
C TYR A 185 7.92 -19.88 2.64
N SER A 186 8.12 -20.89 1.79
CA SER A 186 9.08 -20.76 0.70
C SER A 186 8.72 -19.51 -0.10
N ASP A 187 9.72 -18.71 -0.47
CA ASP A 187 9.54 -17.52 -1.30
C ASP A 187 8.79 -17.82 -2.60
N GLN A 188 8.90 -19.05 -3.09
CA GLN A 188 8.28 -19.53 -4.33
C GLN A 188 6.92 -20.21 -4.10
N SER A 189 6.48 -20.32 -2.84
CA SER A 189 5.20 -20.91 -2.52
C SER A 189 4.06 -20.08 -3.11
N LEU A 190 3.03 -20.78 -3.54
CA LEU A 190 1.87 -20.18 -4.18
C LEU A 190 1.11 -19.24 -3.22
N GLU A 191 1.12 -19.55 -1.92
CA GLU A 191 0.63 -18.66 -0.86
C GLU A 191 1.42 -17.35 -0.77
N MET A 192 2.76 -17.40 -0.82
CA MET A 192 3.60 -16.19 -0.80
C MET A 192 3.38 -15.33 -2.05
N LYS A 193 3.22 -15.94 -3.22
CA LYS A 193 2.89 -15.22 -4.46
C LYS A 193 1.58 -14.43 -4.30
N TYR A 194 0.54 -15.07 -3.75
CA TYR A 194 -0.75 -14.40 -3.48
C TYR A 194 -0.59 -13.23 -2.49
N LYS A 195 0.13 -13.43 -1.38
CA LYS A 195 0.42 -12.37 -0.39
C LYS A 195 1.16 -11.18 -1.04
N ARG A 196 2.14 -11.45 -1.90
CA ARG A 196 2.87 -10.40 -2.64
C ARG A 196 1.98 -9.66 -3.64
N LEU A 197 1.09 -10.36 -4.33
CA LEU A 197 0.11 -9.72 -5.22
C LEU A 197 -0.80 -8.77 -4.44
N HIS A 198 -1.31 -9.25 -3.29
CA HIS A 198 -2.11 -8.45 -2.37
C HIS A 198 -1.37 -7.19 -1.92
N ASP A 199 -0.16 -7.34 -1.37
CA ASP A 199 0.64 -6.22 -0.87
C ASP A 199 1.04 -5.23 -1.98
N ALA A 200 1.30 -5.73 -3.20
CA ALA A 200 1.53 -4.88 -4.37
C ALA A 200 0.29 -4.06 -4.72
N GLY A 201 -0.91 -4.66 -4.66
CA GLY A 201 -2.18 -3.97 -4.90
C GLY A 201 -2.44 -2.86 -3.89
N ILE A 202 -2.24 -3.13 -2.61
CA ILE A 202 -2.36 -2.14 -1.53
C ILE A 202 -1.34 -1.00 -1.73
N ALA A 203 -0.09 -1.33 -2.07
CA ALA A 203 0.94 -0.32 -2.32
C ALA A 203 0.57 0.57 -3.52
N ALA A 204 0.07 -0.02 -4.61
CA ALA A 204 -0.37 0.71 -5.80
C ALA A 204 -1.48 1.72 -5.45
N VAL A 205 -2.50 1.29 -4.72
CA VAL A 205 -3.59 2.17 -4.29
C VAL A 205 -3.12 3.27 -3.36
N SER A 206 -2.19 2.98 -2.45
CA SER A 206 -1.59 3.99 -1.57
C SER A 206 -0.84 5.07 -2.36
N THR A 207 -0.24 4.74 -3.51
CA THR A 207 0.38 5.75 -4.39
C THR A 207 -0.65 6.77 -4.89
N PHE A 208 -1.87 6.33 -5.21
CA PHE A 208 -2.95 7.18 -5.69
C PHE A 208 -3.63 7.97 -4.57
N GLN A 209 -3.86 7.33 -3.42
CA GLN A 209 -4.56 7.94 -2.29
C GLN A 209 -3.70 8.97 -1.55
N ASN A 210 -2.45 8.61 -1.29
CA ASN A 210 -1.58 9.37 -0.39
C ASN A 210 -0.34 9.91 -1.11
N GLY A 211 0.22 9.16 -2.06
CA GLY A 211 1.48 9.50 -2.72
C GLY A 211 1.39 10.75 -3.61
N PHE A 212 0.40 10.81 -4.51
CA PHE A 212 0.29 11.89 -5.49
C PHE A 212 0.17 13.30 -4.89
N PHE A 213 -0.47 13.39 -3.71
CA PHE A 213 -0.71 14.62 -2.98
C PHE A 213 0.23 14.79 -1.78
N MET A 214 1.34 14.05 -1.77
CA MET A 214 2.35 14.22 -0.72
C MET A 214 3.07 15.55 -0.92
N GLY A 215 2.85 16.48 0.02
CA GLY A 215 3.44 17.81 0.04
C GLY A 215 2.80 18.83 -0.90
N ASP A 216 1.66 18.50 -1.54
CA ASP A 216 0.89 19.42 -2.37
C ASP A 216 -0.59 18.99 -2.44
N ASN A 217 -1.52 19.95 -2.49
CA ASN A 217 -2.96 19.70 -2.63
C ASN A 217 -3.42 19.71 -4.09
N VAL A 218 -2.54 20.10 -5.00
CA VAL A 218 -2.81 20.16 -6.43
C VAL A 218 -1.86 19.22 -7.16
N LEU A 219 -2.42 18.40 -8.04
CA LEU A 219 -1.69 17.55 -8.95
C LEU A 219 -1.80 18.15 -10.36
N GLU A 220 -0.76 18.86 -10.78
CA GLU A 220 -0.65 19.53 -12.08
C GLU A 220 0.80 19.49 -12.62
N GLY A 221 1.00 19.96 -13.85
CA GLY A 221 2.32 20.09 -14.47
C GLY A 221 3.15 18.79 -14.48
N GLU A 222 4.45 18.88 -14.17
CA GLU A 222 5.36 17.73 -14.14
C GLU A 222 4.92 16.65 -13.13
N ARG A 223 4.29 17.04 -12.01
CA ARG A 223 3.76 16.07 -11.05
C ARG A 223 2.59 15.30 -11.66
N TYR A 224 1.65 15.98 -12.31
CA TYR A 224 0.57 15.29 -13.04
C TYR A 224 1.12 14.32 -14.09
N ASP A 225 2.11 14.74 -14.88
CA ASP A 225 2.72 13.88 -15.89
C ASP A 225 3.39 12.65 -15.27
N ALA A 226 4.10 12.81 -14.15
CA ALA A 226 4.70 11.70 -13.41
C ALA A 226 3.63 10.75 -12.84
N ALA A 227 2.54 11.29 -12.28
CA ALA A 227 1.43 10.50 -11.74
C ALA A 227 0.71 9.71 -12.84
N LEU A 228 0.42 10.35 -13.98
CA LEU A 228 -0.19 9.71 -15.14
C LEU A 228 0.74 8.64 -15.74
N ASN A 229 2.05 8.91 -15.80
CA ASN A 229 3.04 7.94 -16.26
C ASN A 229 3.07 6.71 -15.33
N TRP A 230 3.06 6.93 -14.02
CA TRP A 230 3.00 5.88 -13.02
C TRP A 230 1.74 5.01 -13.14
N ALA A 231 0.56 5.63 -13.24
CA ALA A 231 -0.70 4.90 -13.42
C ALA A 231 -0.72 4.10 -14.73
N LYS A 232 -0.17 4.65 -15.82
CA LYS A 232 -0.02 3.93 -17.10
C LYS A 232 0.97 2.76 -17.01
N ALA A 233 2.05 2.89 -16.23
CA ALA A 233 2.99 1.81 -16.01
C ALA A 233 2.28 0.64 -15.31
N LEU A 234 1.54 0.92 -14.23
CA LEU A 234 0.73 -0.08 -13.53
C LEU A 234 -0.30 -0.71 -14.46
N ALA A 235 -1.04 0.08 -15.25
CA ALA A 235 -1.99 -0.46 -16.24
C ALA A 235 -1.32 -1.33 -17.32
N ALA A 236 -0.03 -1.13 -17.60
CA ALA A 236 0.71 -1.87 -18.61
C ALA A 236 1.36 -3.17 -18.08
N SER A 237 1.72 -3.24 -16.80
CA SER A 237 2.53 -4.33 -16.25
C SER A 237 1.99 -4.97 -14.97
N PHE A 238 0.96 -4.43 -14.32
CA PHE A 238 0.44 -5.07 -13.11
C PHE A 238 -0.08 -6.49 -13.43
N PRO A 239 0.11 -7.47 -12.53
CA PRO A 239 -0.31 -8.84 -12.79
C PRO A 239 -1.80 -9.00 -13.03
N MET A 240 -2.18 -10.04 -13.77
CA MET A 240 -3.55 -10.32 -14.22
C MET A 240 -4.11 -9.29 -15.21
N LYS A 241 -4.74 -9.79 -16.28
CA LYS A 241 -5.38 -8.93 -17.29
C LYS A 241 -6.46 -8.02 -16.69
N LYS A 242 -7.30 -8.57 -15.81
CA LYS A 242 -8.41 -7.85 -15.16
C LYS A 242 -7.95 -6.65 -14.32
N ASN A 243 -6.84 -6.80 -13.59
CA ASN A 243 -6.27 -5.70 -12.81
C ASN A 243 -5.73 -4.59 -13.70
N ARG A 244 -5.08 -4.95 -14.81
CA ARG A 244 -4.63 -3.97 -15.82
C ARG A 244 -5.80 -3.21 -16.44
N GLU A 245 -6.90 -3.89 -16.74
CA GLU A 245 -8.14 -3.26 -17.24
C GLU A 245 -8.70 -2.26 -16.20
N ALA A 246 -8.78 -2.65 -14.92
CA ALA A 246 -9.20 -1.75 -13.85
C ALA A 246 -8.28 -0.51 -13.73
N LEU A 247 -6.96 -0.70 -13.77
CA LEU A 247 -5.99 0.41 -13.74
C LEU A 247 -6.06 1.29 -14.99
N ALA A 248 -6.35 0.73 -16.16
CA ALA A 248 -6.56 1.50 -17.38
C ALA A 248 -7.78 2.43 -17.27
N MET A 249 -8.84 2.00 -16.60
CA MET A 249 -10.01 2.86 -16.31
C MET A 249 -9.65 4.05 -15.42
N LEU A 250 -8.75 3.85 -14.44
CA LEU A 250 -8.21 4.97 -13.66
C LEU A 250 -7.44 5.92 -14.55
N VAL A 251 -6.54 5.40 -15.38
CA VAL A 251 -5.76 6.19 -16.33
C VAL A 251 -6.65 7.03 -17.25
N ASP A 252 -7.75 6.48 -17.76
CA ASP A 252 -8.67 7.23 -18.60
C ASP A 252 -9.46 8.28 -17.81
N SER A 253 -9.83 7.99 -16.56
CA SER A 253 -10.46 8.96 -15.66
C SER A 253 -9.50 10.12 -15.35
N MET A 254 -8.22 9.83 -15.09
CA MET A 254 -7.19 10.83 -14.82
C MET A 254 -7.02 11.81 -15.98
N LYS A 255 -7.10 11.33 -17.23
CA LYS A 255 -6.93 12.17 -18.44
C LYS A 255 -8.05 13.18 -18.67
N THR A 256 -9.16 13.09 -17.93
CA THR A 256 -10.28 14.02 -18.08
C THR A 256 -9.93 15.45 -17.62
N SER A 257 -8.87 15.59 -16.82
CA SER A 257 -8.26 16.87 -16.45
C SER A 257 -6.75 16.72 -16.33
N ASN A 258 -5.99 17.76 -16.68
CA ASN A 258 -4.55 17.84 -16.40
C ASN A 258 -4.23 18.54 -15.06
N HIS A 259 -5.26 18.83 -14.28
CA HIS A 259 -5.20 19.50 -12.99
C HIS A 259 -6.22 18.85 -12.04
N TRP A 260 -5.76 18.39 -10.88
CA TRP A 260 -6.62 17.80 -9.86
C TRP A 260 -6.31 18.41 -8.50
N ASN A 261 -7.31 19.02 -7.86
CA ASN A 261 -7.20 19.27 -6.42
C ASN A 261 -7.51 17.97 -5.65
N TYR A 262 -7.03 17.87 -4.42
CA TYR A 262 -7.17 16.65 -3.62
C TYR A 262 -8.64 16.27 -3.36
N ALA A 263 -9.56 17.24 -3.24
CA ALA A 263 -10.97 16.96 -2.99
C ALA A 263 -11.63 16.26 -4.19
N ASP A 264 -11.46 16.79 -5.39
CA ASP A 264 -11.99 16.22 -6.62
C ASP A 264 -11.32 14.87 -6.95
N TRP A 265 -10.01 14.77 -6.67
CA TRP A 265 -9.29 13.51 -6.82
C TRP A 265 -9.87 12.39 -5.95
N LYS A 266 -10.19 12.68 -4.69
CA LYS A 266 -10.83 11.70 -3.78
C LYS A 266 -12.16 11.20 -4.34
N VAL A 267 -12.96 12.08 -4.94
CA VAL A 267 -14.24 11.71 -5.57
C VAL A 267 -14.01 10.79 -6.77
N LEU A 268 -13.07 11.16 -7.65
CA LEU A 268 -12.69 10.33 -8.80
C LEU A 268 -12.20 8.95 -8.36
N LEU A 269 -11.32 8.91 -7.36
CA LEU A 269 -10.71 7.67 -6.89
C LEU A 269 -11.72 6.77 -6.18
N ALA A 270 -12.67 7.34 -5.42
CA ALA A 270 -13.76 6.58 -4.80
C ALA A 270 -14.64 5.90 -5.87
N LYS A 271 -15.04 6.65 -6.91
CA LYS A 271 -15.82 6.11 -8.02
C LYS A 271 -15.07 5.01 -8.79
N TRP A 272 -13.78 5.22 -9.04
CA TRP A 272 -12.94 4.18 -9.66
C TRP A 272 -12.89 2.91 -8.80
N LYS A 273 -12.73 3.06 -7.48
CA LYS A 273 -12.67 1.93 -6.54
C LYS A 273 -13.94 1.09 -6.58
N GLU A 274 -15.13 1.70 -6.63
CA GLU A 274 -16.40 0.97 -6.75
C GLU A 274 -16.43 0.03 -7.96
N THR A 275 -15.89 0.48 -9.10
CA THR A 275 -15.83 -0.36 -10.31
C THR A 275 -14.68 -1.38 -10.22
N ALA A 276 -13.54 -0.98 -9.67
CA ALA A 276 -12.37 -1.85 -9.55
C ALA A 276 -12.61 -3.03 -8.59
N SER A 277 -13.41 -2.88 -7.53
CA SER A 277 -13.74 -3.97 -6.60
C SER A 277 -14.30 -5.20 -7.29
N GLU A 278 -15.21 -5.00 -8.24
CA GLU A 278 -15.90 -6.09 -8.95
C GLU A 278 -15.08 -6.66 -10.12
N MET A 279 -14.06 -5.93 -10.56
CA MET A 279 -13.27 -6.30 -11.73
C MET A 279 -11.97 -7.00 -11.39
N THR A 280 -11.37 -6.70 -10.24
CA THR A 280 -10.01 -7.13 -9.91
C THR A 280 -9.90 -8.61 -9.58
N PHE A 281 -8.68 -9.13 -9.67
CA PHE A 281 -8.33 -10.45 -9.17
C PHE A 281 -7.03 -10.38 -8.33
N PRO A 282 -7.02 -10.84 -7.07
CA PRO A 282 -8.18 -11.27 -6.29
C PRO A 282 -9.26 -10.20 -6.21
N GLU A 283 -10.49 -10.60 -5.87
CA GLU A 283 -11.59 -9.65 -5.70
C GLU A 283 -11.16 -8.55 -4.71
N ASN A 284 -11.60 -7.31 -4.92
CA ASN A 284 -11.30 -6.19 -4.01
C ASN A 284 -9.81 -5.85 -3.83
N LEU A 285 -8.91 -6.33 -4.70
CA LEU A 285 -7.45 -6.10 -4.59
C LEU A 285 -7.09 -4.61 -4.42
N PHE A 286 -7.84 -3.71 -5.09
CA PHE A 286 -7.58 -2.27 -5.06
C PHE A 286 -8.49 -1.45 -4.12
N THR A 287 -9.39 -2.07 -3.39
CA THR A 287 -10.35 -1.38 -2.50
C THR A 287 -10.07 -1.61 -1.01
N SER A 288 -9.30 -2.66 -0.69
CA SER A 288 -8.79 -3.09 0.62
C SER A 288 -9.83 -3.39 1.70
N SER A 289 -9.97 -4.66 2.07
CA SER A 289 -10.07 -5.14 3.47
C SER A 289 -9.97 -6.67 3.63
N GLU A 290 -9.66 -7.42 2.59
CA GLU A 290 -9.70 -8.88 2.65
C GLU A 290 -8.64 -9.47 3.57
N ASP A 291 -9.01 -10.60 4.17
CA ASP A 291 -8.41 -11.36 5.25
C ASP A 291 -6.99 -10.94 5.70
N LYS A 292 -6.84 -10.69 7.01
CA LYS A 292 -5.52 -10.47 7.66
C LYS A 292 -4.52 -11.59 7.38
N GLY A 293 -5.00 -12.76 6.94
CA GLY A 293 -4.19 -13.86 6.46
C GLY A 293 -3.34 -13.53 5.24
N TRP A 294 -3.69 -12.55 4.40
CA TRP A 294 -2.99 -12.31 3.12
C TRP A 294 -1.93 -11.20 3.14
N ALA A 295 -1.90 -10.35 4.17
CA ALA A 295 -0.86 -9.32 4.30
C ALA A 295 0.46 -9.96 4.78
N TYR A 296 1.54 -9.77 4.01
CA TYR A 296 2.89 -10.18 4.42
C TYR A 296 3.71 -8.96 4.89
N CYS A 297 3.63 -7.87 4.14
CA CYS A 297 4.31 -6.62 4.43
C CYS A 297 3.67 -5.87 5.59
N LYS A 298 4.48 -5.57 6.61
CA LYS A 298 4.06 -4.77 7.77
C LYS A 298 4.25 -3.26 7.56
N THR A 299 5.01 -2.87 6.54
CA THR A 299 5.31 -1.46 6.25
C THR A 299 4.95 -1.11 4.82
N TYR A 300 4.63 0.16 4.59
CA TYR A 300 4.40 0.69 3.25
C TYR A 300 5.62 0.49 2.33
N THR A 301 6.83 0.68 2.86
CA THR A 301 8.07 0.50 2.10
C THR A 301 8.29 -0.96 1.66
N CYS A 302 7.90 -1.94 2.49
CA CYS A 302 7.88 -3.35 2.07
C CYS A 302 6.90 -3.55 0.91
N GLY A 303 5.67 -3.05 1.03
CA GLY A 303 4.66 -3.16 -0.04
C GLY A 303 5.11 -2.48 -1.34
N LEU A 304 5.77 -1.32 -1.25
CA LEU A 304 6.26 -0.59 -2.41
C LEU A 304 7.42 -1.34 -3.11
N TRP A 305 8.34 -1.93 -2.36
CA TRP A 305 9.38 -2.79 -2.93
C TRP A 305 8.79 -4.06 -3.56
N THR A 306 7.79 -4.66 -2.92
CA THR A 306 7.02 -5.77 -3.49
C THR A 306 6.37 -5.35 -4.80
N LEU A 307 5.73 -4.18 -4.87
CA LEU A 307 5.15 -3.65 -6.09
C LEU A 307 6.21 -3.46 -7.19
N PHE A 308 7.36 -2.85 -6.89
CA PHE A 308 8.44 -2.63 -7.87
C PHE A 308 8.96 -3.95 -8.44
N HIS A 309 9.19 -4.96 -7.59
CA HIS A 309 9.59 -6.29 -8.03
C HIS A 309 8.52 -6.92 -8.92
N THR A 310 7.26 -6.95 -8.46
CA THR A 310 6.11 -7.49 -9.19
C THR A 310 5.98 -6.90 -10.60
N ILE A 311 6.03 -5.57 -10.75
CA ILE A 311 5.88 -4.95 -12.08
C ILE A 311 7.13 -5.05 -12.95
N SER A 312 8.28 -5.39 -12.36
CA SER A 312 9.56 -5.53 -13.07
C SER A 312 9.75 -6.90 -13.71
N VAL A 313 9.15 -7.95 -13.12
CA VAL A 313 9.21 -9.32 -13.63
C VAL A 313 8.07 -9.65 -14.61
N SER A 314 7.08 -8.76 -14.71
CA SER A 314 5.87 -8.97 -15.51
C SER A 314 6.17 -9.07 -17.00
N ASP A 315 5.87 -10.23 -17.59
CA ASP A 315 5.97 -10.49 -19.03
C ASP A 315 4.58 -10.49 -19.70
N VAL A 316 4.02 -9.31 -19.92
CA VAL A 316 2.69 -9.18 -20.54
C VAL A 316 2.75 -9.57 -22.02
N LYS A 317 2.33 -10.81 -22.30
CA LYS A 317 2.26 -11.36 -23.66
C LYS A 317 1.29 -10.55 -24.54
N VAL A 318 1.76 -10.18 -25.73
CA VAL A 318 0.93 -9.50 -26.75
C VAL A 318 -0.12 -10.49 -27.28
N SER A 319 -1.39 -10.30 -26.91
CA SER A 319 -2.48 -10.99 -27.60
C SER A 319 -2.73 -10.34 -28.96
N ARG A 320 -2.94 -11.15 -30.01
CA ARG A 320 -3.33 -10.66 -31.36
C ARG A 320 -4.63 -9.83 -31.36
N LYS A 321 -5.42 -9.87 -30.28
CA LYS A 321 -6.66 -9.10 -30.08
C LYS A 321 -6.49 -7.86 -29.19
N SER A 322 -5.31 -7.67 -28.58
CA SER A 322 -5.05 -6.50 -27.73
C SER A 322 -4.63 -5.31 -28.57
N THR A 323 -5.29 -4.17 -28.36
CA THR A 323 -4.91 -2.88 -28.94
C THR A 323 -3.85 -2.14 -28.12
N VAL A 324 -3.53 -2.66 -26.92
CA VAL A 324 -2.55 -2.06 -26.00
C VAL A 324 -1.20 -2.75 -26.17
N GLN A 325 -0.19 -1.99 -26.60
CA GLN A 325 1.20 -2.45 -26.66
C GLN A 325 1.77 -2.55 -25.24
N PRO A 326 2.38 -3.69 -24.86
CA PRO A 326 3.05 -3.80 -23.58
C PRO A 326 4.18 -2.79 -23.47
N TRP A 327 4.41 -2.30 -22.26
CA TRP A 327 5.52 -1.38 -22.03
C TRP A 327 6.84 -2.14 -22.04
N LYS A 328 7.86 -1.50 -22.60
CA LYS A 328 9.22 -2.00 -22.49
C LYS A 328 9.68 -1.99 -21.03
N PRO A 329 10.48 -2.96 -20.57
CA PRO A 329 11.01 -3.01 -19.21
C PRO A 329 11.69 -1.71 -18.77
N SER A 330 12.54 -1.12 -19.59
CA SER A 330 13.22 0.16 -19.31
C SER A 330 12.23 1.30 -19.03
N LYS A 331 11.08 1.30 -19.70
CA LYS A 331 10.00 2.28 -19.51
C LYS A 331 9.29 2.10 -18.17
N ILE A 332 9.15 0.86 -17.69
CA ILE A 332 8.65 0.59 -16.33
C ILE A 332 9.64 1.13 -15.30
N MET A 333 10.95 0.90 -15.48
CA MET A 333 11.97 1.46 -14.58
C MET A 333 11.97 3.00 -14.59
N ALA A 334 11.75 3.62 -15.75
CA ALA A 334 11.59 5.07 -15.86
C ALA A 334 10.39 5.58 -15.05
N ALA A 335 9.26 4.86 -15.08
CA ALA A 335 8.07 5.20 -14.30
C ALA A 335 8.32 5.05 -12.78
N ILE A 336 8.96 3.97 -12.34
CA ILE A 336 9.39 3.78 -10.93
C ILE A 336 10.25 4.97 -10.50
N ARG A 337 11.25 5.31 -11.30
CA ARG A 337 12.17 6.42 -11.01
C ARG A 337 11.44 7.76 -10.89
N LEU A 338 10.54 8.08 -11.82
CA LEU A 338 9.76 9.31 -11.78
C LEU A 338 8.78 9.34 -10.60
N TYR A 339 8.19 8.19 -10.25
CA TYR A 339 7.35 8.07 -9.06
C TYR A 339 8.15 8.39 -7.80
N VAL A 340 9.31 7.74 -7.62
CA VAL A 340 10.16 7.97 -6.44
C VAL A 340 10.60 9.43 -6.35
N LYS A 341 11.05 10.02 -7.48
CA LYS A 341 11.46 11.43 -7.56
C LYS A 341 10.37 12.40 -7.08
N ASN A 342 9.11 12.14 -7.40
CA ASN A 342 8.04 13.13 -7.22
C ASN A 342 7.17 12.87 -5.98
N PHE A 343 7.01 11.62 -5.56
CA PHE A 343 5.95 11.23 -4.62
C PHE A 343 6.42 10.42 -3.42
N PHE A 344 7.66 9.92 -3.41
CA PHE A 344 8.14 9.15 -2.28
C PHE A 344 8.53 10.09 -1.12
N GLY A 345 7.92 9.89 0.05
CA GLY A 345 7.99 10.83 1.18
C GLY A 345 9.27 10.80 2.00
N CYS A 346 10.05 9.73 1.90
CA CYS A 346 11.38 9.70 2.52
C CYS A 346 12.36 10.42 1.60
N GLU A 347 12.67 11.67 1.91
CA GLU A 347 13.58 12.52 1.13
C GLU A 347 14.99 11.92 1.02
N GLU A 348 15.59 11.47 2.11
CA GLU A 348 16.92 10.82 2.09
C GLU A 348 16.90 9.54 1.24
N CYS A 349 15.88 8.71 1.42
CA CYS A 349 15.73 7.50 0.63
C CYS A 349 15.56 7.83 -0.87
N ARG A 350 14.80 8.89 -1.17
CA ARG A 350 14.59 9.40 -2.52
C ARG A 350 15.90 9.92 -3.09
N GLU A 351 16.67 10.72 -2.37
CA GLU A 351 17.99 11.21 -2.80
C GLU A 351 18.96 10.06 -3.08
N HIS A 352 19.10 9.11 -2.14
CA HIS A 352 19.92 7.92 -2.36
C HIS A 352 19.43 7.09 -3.55
N PHE A 353 18.12 6.95 -3.73
CA PHE A 353 17.54 6.30 -4.89
C PHE A 353 17.89 7.04 -6.18
N MET A 354 17.76 8.36 -6.22
CA MET A 354 18.05 9.17 -7.40
C MET A 354 19.54 9.14 -7.75
N LEU A 355 20.43 9.15 -6.75
CA LEU A 355 21.87 9.03 -6.93
C LEU A 355 22.26 7.66 -7.49
N SER A 356 21.62 6.60 -7.00
CA SER A 356 21.86 5.24 -7.46
C SER A 356 21.20 4.94 -8.81
N ASN A 357 20.21 5.74 -9.22
CA ASN A 357 19.44 5.60 -10.44
C ASN A 357 19.45 6.91 -11.25
N PRO A 358 20.62 7.32 -11.79
CA PRO A 358 20.68 8.47 -12.68
C PRO A 358 19.85 8.21 -13.95
N GLU A 359 19.48 9.26 -14.68
CA GLU A 359 18.69 9.10 -15.92
C GLU A 359 19.40 8.24 -16.98
N SER A 360 20.75 8.24 -16.99
CA SER A 360 21.56 7.41 -17.89
C SER A 360 21.26 5.91 -17.77
N ILE A 361 20.92 5.43 -16.56
CA ILE A 361 20.65 4.00 -16.36
C ILE A 361 19.46 3.52 -17.19
N ILE A 362 18.49 4.40 -17.46
CA ILE A 362 17.33 4.05 -18.28
C ILE A 362 17.75 3.75 -19.72
N GLY A 363 18.70 4.54 -20.25
CA GLY A 363 19.29 4.29 -21.56
C GLY A 363 20.08 2.98 -21.61
N GLU A 364 20.85 2.68 -20.57
CA GLU A 364 21.62 1.42 -20.46
C GLU A 364 20.69 0.20 -20.42
N LEU A 365 19.64 0.23 -19.59
CA LEU A 365 18.66 -0.85 -19.49
C LEU A 365 17.87 -1.03 -20.79
N ALA A 366 17.57 0.06 -21.50
CA ALA A 366 16.83 0.02 -22.76
C ALA A 366 17.54 -0.77 -23.87
N VAL A 367 18.87 -0.87 -23.84
CA VAL A 367 19.63 -1.73 -24.77
C VAL A 367 19.23 -3.20 -24.63
N SER A 368 18.84 -3.61 -23.43
CA SER A 368 18.44 -4.99 -23.12
C SER A 368 16.93 -5.23 -23.19
N ASP A 369 16.10 -4.25 -23.58
CA ASP A 369 14.63 -4.39 -23.61
C ASP A 369 14.14 -5.62 -24.41
N GLY A 370 14.91 -6.05 -25.43
CA GLY A 370 14.61 -7.26 -26.20
C GLY A 370 14.69 -8.56 -25.40
N LYS A 371 15.31 -8.55 -24.21
CA LYS A 371 15.38 -9.67 -23.26
C LYS A 371 14.16 -9.75 -22.34
N GLY A 372 13.16 -8.90 -22.54
CA GLY A 372 11.96 -8.86 -21.68
C GLY A 372 12.30 -8.48 -20.24
N PRO A 373 11.59 -9.02 -19.23
CA PRO A 373 11.77 -8.63 -17.83
C PRO A 373 13.20 -8.71 -17.29
N HIS A 374 14.03 -9.61 -17.86
CA HIS A 374 15.45 -9.73 -17.54
C HIS A 374 16.20 -8.40 -17.62
N ALA A 375 15.79 -7.51 -18.53
CA ALA A 375 16.41 -6.21 -18.73
C ALA A 375 16.42 -5.33 -17.46
N VAL A 376 15.49 -5.52 -16.53
CA VAL A 376 15.33 -4.67 -15.33
C VAL A 376 15.24 -5.43 -14.02
N ALA A 377 14.81 -6.70 -14.03
CA ALA A 377 14.61 -7.49 -12.81
C ALA A 377 15.90 -7.61 -11.98
N PHE A 378 17.04 -7.92 -12.63
CA PHE A 378 18.34 -7.98 -11.97
C PHE A 378 18.75 -6.63 -11.36
N TRP A 379 18.47 -5.52 -12.08
CA TRP A 379 18.81 -4.18 -11.60
C TRP A 379 18.04 -3.82 -10.32
N ILE A 380 16.72 -4.04 -10.32
CA ILE A 380 15.87 -3.76 -9.15
C ILE A 380 16.27 -4.65 -7.97
N TRP A 381 16.56 -5.94 -8.21
CA TRP A 381 17.11 -6.85 -7.20
C TRP A 381 18.43 -6.35 -6.59
N LYS A 382 19.39 -5.94 -7.43
CA LYS A 382 20.71 -5.47 -6.99
C LYS A 382 20.59 -4.18 -6.18
N MET A 383 19.73 -3.25 -6.62
CA MET A 383 19.43 -2.02 -5.92
C MET A 383 18.81 -2.30 -4.55
N HIS A 384 17.80 -3.18 -4.47
CA HIS A 384 17.16 -3.50 -3.20
C HIS A 384 18.14 -4.16 -2.23
N ASN A 385 19.02 -5.07 -2.69
CA ASN A 385 20.05 -5.64 -1.83
C ASN A 385 21.14 -4.64 -1.40
N THR A 386 21.42 -3.62 -2.20
CA THR A 386 22.28 -2.51 -1.78
C THR A 386 21.66 -1.76 -0.59
N VAL A 387 20.34 -1.54 -0.62
CA VAL A 387 19.59 -0.96 0.50
C VAL A 387 19.58 -1.91 1.70
N ASN A 388 19.39 -3.22 1.50
CA ASN A 388 19.46 -4.20 2.58
C ASN A 388 20.81 -4.14 3.30
N LYS A 389 21.91 -4.14 2.55
CA LYS A 389 23.26 -3.99 3.11
C LYS A 389 23.43 -2.70 3.90
N ALA A 390 22.99 -1.56 3.35
CA ALA A 390 23.08 -0.26 4.02
C ALA A 390 22.24 -0.20 5.32
N THR A 391 21.10 -0.90 5.34
CA THR A 391 20.17 -0.95 6.47
C THR A 391 20.40 -2.16 7.39
N LYS A 392 21.51 -2.90 7.20
CA LYS A 392 21.88 -4.10 7.97
C LYS A 392 20.81 -5.19 7.96
N LYS A 393 20.07 -5.31 6.85
CA LYS A 393 19.16 -6.42 6.55
C LYS A 393 19.89 -7.52 5.80
N ALA A 394 19.35 -8.73 5.85
CA ALA A 394 19.92 -9.88 5.16
C ALA A 394 19.87 -9.71 3.64
N GLN A 395 20.87 -10.28 2.95
CA GLN A 395 20.86 -10.46 1.51
C GLN A 395 19.72 -11.40 1.10
N TRP A 396 19.02 -11.07 0.02
CA TRP A 396 17.94 -11.89 -0.54
C TRP A 396 18.16 -12.20 -2.03
N PRO A 397 17.97 -13.44 -2.51
CA PRO A 397 17.75 -14.64 -1.69
C PRO A 397 18.99 -14.98 -0.85
N SER A 398 18.80 -15.73 0.23
CA SER A 398 19.94 -16.29 0.96
C SER A 398 20.67 -17.33 0.10
N MET A 399 21.93 -17.63 0.42
CA MET A 399 22.67 -18.72 -0.23
C MET A 399 22.01 -20.08 0.01
N THR A 400 21.30 -20.26 1.14
CA THR A 400 20.49 -21.45 1.40
C THR A 400 19.30 -21.56 0.46
N ASN A 401 18.64 -20.45 0.16
CA ASN A 401 17.44 -20.43 -0.68
C ASN A 401 17.77 -20.49 -2.18
N CYS A 402 18.93 -19.97 -2.59
CA CYS A 402 19.44 -20.08 -3.95
C CYS A 402 20.96 -20.23 -3.97
N PRO A 403 21.51 -21.44 -3.77
CA PRO A 403 22.96 -21.65 -3.78
C PRO A 403 23.56 -21.35 -5.15
N ILE A 404 22.87 -21.76 -6.22
CA ILE A 404 23.28 -21.54 -7.61
C ILE A 404 23.30 -20.06 -8.02
N CYS A 405 22.69 -19.15 -7.25
CA CYS A 405 22.73 -17.71 -7.53
C CYS A 405 24.11 -17.09 -7.27
N TYR A 406 24.97 -17.79 -6.51
CA TYR A 406 26.22 -17.25 -5.98
C TYR A 406 27.40 -18.16 -6.33
N VAL A 407 28.59 -17.57 -6.43
CA VAL A 407 29.84 -18.33 -6.57
C VAL A 407 30.19 -18.98 -5.23
N GLU A 408 30.40 -20.30 -5.22
CA GLU A 408 30.81 -21.08 -4.05
C GLU A 408 32.34 -21.09 -3.89
N ASP A 409 32.88 -20.07 -3.23
CA ASP A 409 34.33 -19.92 -2.97
C ASP A 409 34.68 -19.83 -1.47
N GLY A 410 33.68 -19.93 -0.58
CA GLY A 410 33.84 -19.88 0.88
C GLY A 410 33.89 -18.47 1.48
N ASP A 411 33.87 -17.43 0.66
CA ASP A 411 33.84 -16.04 1.11
C ASP A 411 32.39 -15.54 1.40
N PRO A 412 32.23 -14.44 2.15
CA PRO A 412 30.92 -13.83 2.38
C PRO A 412 30.25 -13.37 1.09
N ILE A 413 28.91 -13.44 1.05
CA ILE A 413 28.12 -12.98 -0.11
C ILE A 413 28.44 -11.52 -0.44
N SER A 414 28.69 -11.25 -1.72
CA SER A 414 29.03 -9.94 -2.26
C SER A 414 28.09 -9.57 -3.42
N LEU A 415 27.84 -8.27 -3.59
CA LEU A 415 27.10 -7.71 -4.73
C LEU A 415 28.01 -7.38 -5.93
N ASP A 416 29.26 -7.85 -5.89
CA ASP A 416 30.19 -7.78 -7.01
C ASP A 416 29.67 -8.65 -8.17
N PRO A 417 29.49 -8.11 -9.39
CA PRO A 417 29.03 -8.86 -10.56
C PRO A 417 29.79 -10.17 -10.81
N VAL A 418 31.09 -10.24 -10.51
CA VAL A 418 31.91 -11.45 -10.73
C VAL A 418 31.49 -12.62 -9.84
N ARG A 419 30.78 -12.31 -8.74
CA ARG A 419 30.35 -13.28 -7.73
C ARG A 419 28.87 -13.66 -7.81
N LEU A 420 28.19 -13.18 -8.85
CA LEU A 420 26.74 -13.32 -9.04
C LEU A 420 26.45 -14.05 -10.35
N HIS A 421 25.58 -15.05 -10.29
CA HIS A 421 25.02 -15.67 -11.50
C HIS A 421 23.71 -14.95 -11.85
N GLU A 422 23.81 -13.95 -12.73
CA GLU A 422 22.69 -13.06 -13.10
C GLU A 422 21.44 -13.82 -13.55
N ASP A 423 21.60 -14.80 -14.46
CA ASP A 423 20.48 -15.57 -15.00
C ASP A 423 19.74 -16.36 -13.91
N GLU A 424 20.48 -16.97 -12.98
CA GLU A 424 19.89 -17.73 -11.86
C GLU A 424 19.19 -16.81 -10.86
N ILE A 425 19.74 -15.62 -10.62
CA ILE A 425 19.11 -14.60 -9.77
C ILE A 425 17.81 -14.11 -10.41
N VAL A 426 17.82 -13.80 -11.70
CA VAL A 426 16.60 -13.38 -12.41
C VAL A 426 15.57 -14.50 -12.39
N ALA A 427 15.96 -15.75 -12.63
CA ALA A 427 15.06 -16.89 -12.52
C ALA A 427 14.43 -17.01 -11.13
N TYR A 428 15.22 -16.82 -10.07
CA TYR A 428 14.72 -16.82 -8.70
C TYR A 428 13.74 -15.67 -8.44
N VAL A 429 14.12 -14.43 -8.80
CA VAL A 429 13.27 -13.24 -8.61
C VAL A 429 11.96 -13.39 -9.37
N THR A 430 12.00 -13.83 -10.62
CA THR A 430 10.81 -14.11 -11.43
C THR A 430 9.96 -15.20 -10.75
N SER A 431 10.54 -16.31 -10.32
CA SER A 431 9.76 -17.37 -9.65
C SER A 431 9.07 -16.91 -8.35
N ALA A 432 9.62 -15.89 -7.68
CA ALA A 432 9.12 -15.34 -6.43
C ALA A 432 8.04 -14.28 -6.62
N TYR A 433 8.08 -13.53 -7.74
CA TYR A 433 7.22 -12.36 -7.97
C TYR A 433 6.34 -12.46 -9.22
N ASP A 434 6.56 -13.46 -10.08
CA ASP A 434 5.70 -13.70 -11.23
C ASP A 434 4.40 -14.38 -10.80
N HIS A 435 3.31 -13.93 -11.41
CA HIS A 435 1.95 -14.35 -11.09
C HIS A 435 1.34 -14.90 -12.37
N ASP A 436 1.52 -16.20 -12.58
CA ASP A 436 0.83 -16.91 -13.64
C ASP A 436 -0.69 -16.93 -13.33
N ASP A 437 -1.49 -16.63 -14.36
CA ASP A 437 -2.94 -16.50 -14.21
C ASP A 437 -3.56 -17.82 -13.69
N ASP A 438 -3.09 -18.99 -14.15
CA ASP A 438 -3.64 -20.30 -13.76
C ASP A 438 -3.29 -20.65 -12.30
N ASP A 439 -2.05 -20.37 -11.90
CA ASP A 439 -1.57 -20.48 -10.51
C ASP A 439 -2.45 -19.66 -9.55
N MET A 440 -2.74 -18.41 -9.93
CA MET A 440 -3.53 -17.48 -9.15
C MET A 440 -5.00 -17.92 -9.03
N TYR A 441 -5.60 -18.40 -10.12
CA TYR A 441 -6.95 -18.97 -10.09
C TYR A 441 -7.03 -20.28 -9.28
N ALA A 442 -5.99 -21.12 -9.31
CA ALA A 442 -5.94 -22.36 -8.55
C ALA A 442 -5.93 -22.14 -7.03
N MET A 443 -5.24 -21.09 -6.55
CA MET A 443 -5.29 -20.71 -5.12
C MET A 443 -6.66 -20.25 -4.69
N ASP A 444 -7.29 -19.39 -5.48
CA ASP A 444 -8.62 -18.91 -5.21
C ASP A 444 -9.62 -20.08 -5.17
N ALA A 445 -9.45 -21.07 -6.05
CA ALA A 445 -10.24 -22.30 -6.03
C ALA A 445 -10.03 -23.10 -4.73
N ALA A 446 -8.79 -23.14 -4.22
CA ALA A 446 -8.46 -23.85 -2.99
C ALA A 446 -9.00 -23.16 -1.74
N TYR A 447 -9.06 -21.83 -1.73
CA TYR A 447 -9.45 -21.03 -0.56
C TYR A 447 -10.95 -20.67 -0.54
N ASN A 448 -11.49 -20.24 -1.68
CA ASN A 448 -12.87 -19.79 -1.85
C ASN A 448 -13.78 -20.86 -2.50
N GLY A 449 -13.21 -21.99 -2.91
CA GLY A 449 -13.91 -23.11 -3.52
C GLY A 449 -13.91 -23.05 -5.05
N THR A 450 -13.92 -24.23 -5.68
CA THR A 450 -13.80 -24.40 -7.14
C THR A 450 -14.86 -23.67 -7.96
N LEU A 451 -16.08 -23.52 -7.44
CA LEU A 451 -17.19 -22.89 -8.16
C LEU A 451 -17.01 -21.36 -8.29
N VAL A 452 -16.41 -20.73 -7.28
CA VAL A 452 -16.10 -19.28 -7.26
C VAL A 452 -14.94 -18.99 -8.22
N ALA A 453 -13.86 -19.77 -8.14
CA ALA A 453 -12.73 -19.62 -9.06
C ALA A 453 -13.07 -19.89 -10.53
N MET A 454 -13.98 -20.84 -10.80
CA MET A 454 -14.46 -21.11 -12.17
C MET A 454 -15.28 -19.94 -12.74
N TRP A 455 -15.96 -19.17 -11.88
CA TRP A 455 -16.63 -17.92 -12.25
C TRP A 455 -15.63 -16.77 -12.47
N SER A 456 -14.56 -16.73 -11.68
CA SER A 456 -13.53 -15.69 -11.71
C SER A 456 -12.60 -15.77 -12.92
N SER A 457 -12.37 -16.96 -13.49
CA SER A 457 -11.58 -17.16 -14.71
C SER A 457 -12.41 -16.91 -15.99
N MET A 458 -11.81 -16.23 -16.99
CA MET A 458 -12.49 -15.95 -18.27
C MET A 458 -12.88 -17.22 -19.03
N GLU A 459 -12.03 -18.25 -18.98
CA GLU A 459 -12.27 -19.53 -19.64
C GLU A 459 -13.33 -20.37 -18.91
N GLY A 460 -13.29 -20.37 -17.56
CA GLY A 460 -14.28 -21.06 -16.73
C GLY A 460 -15.69 -20.48 -16.89
N PHE A 461 -15.83 -19.15 -16.91
CA PHE A 461 -17.12 -18.50 -17.17
C PHE A 461 -17.67 -18.86 -18.55
N SER A 462 -16.83 -18.80 -19.58
CA SER A 462 -17.25 -19.11 -20.95
C SER A 462 -17.61 -20.59 -21.14
N ALA A 463 -16.87 -21.51 -20.51
CA ALA A 463 -17.18 -22.94 -20.51
C ALA A 463 -18.49 -23.24 -19.79
N MET A 464 -18.71 -22.61 -18.63
CA MET A 464 -19.93 -22.80 -17.85
C MET A 464 -21.17 -22.26 -18.58
N MET A 465 -21.06 -21.09 -19.22
CA MET A 465 -22.14 -20.53 -20.05
C MET A 465 -22.46 -21.42 -21.26
N MET A 466 -21.45 -22.07 -21.87
CA MET A 466 -21.68 -23.07 -22.92
C MET A 466 -22.43 -24.30 -22.38
N VAL A 467 -22.07 -24.79 -21.19
CA VAL A 467 -22.75 -25.93 -20.55
C VAL A 467 -24.19 -25.57 -20.18
N PHE A 468 -24.44 -24.43 -19.55
CA PHE A 468 -25.79 -23.95 -19.24
C PHE A 468 -26.62 -23.73 -20.52
N GLY A 469 -26.03 -23.13 -21.56
CA GLY A 469 -26.66 -22.98 -22.86
C GLY A 469 -27.05 -24.32 -23.48
N PHE A 470 -26.17 -25.32 -23.39
CA PHE A 470 -26.44 -26.67 -23.87
C PHE A 470 -27.60 -27.35 -23.12
N PHE A 471 -27.65 -27.24 -21.79
CA PHE A 471 -28.76 -27.79 -21.00
C PHE A 471 -30.09 -27.06 -21.21
N LEU A 472 -30.07 -25.74 -21.40
CA LEU A 472 -31.26 -24.96 -21.77
C LEU A 472 -31.80 -25.40 -23.14
N LEU A 473 -30.92 -25.61 -24.12
CA LEU A 473 -31.29 -26.12 -25.44
C LEU A 473 -31.87 -27.54 -25.36
N LEU A 474 -31.29 -28.42 -24.53
CA LEU A 474 -31.84 -29.75 -24.27
C LEU A 474 -33.22 -29.69 -23.61
N GLY A 475 -33.42 -28.79 -22.64
CA GLY A 475 -34.72 -28.57 -22.00
C GLY A 475 -35.77 -28.07 -22.99
N PHE A 476 -35.39 -27.17 -23.90
CA PHE A 476 -36.27 -26.69 -24.97
C PHE A 476 -36.61 -27.79 -25.98
N ALA A 477 -35.62 -28.60 -26.38
CA ALA A 477 -35.81 -29.75 -27.24
C ALA A 477 -36.73 -30.81 -26.59
N TYR A 478 -36.59 -31.05 -25.29
CA TYR A 478 -37.46 -31.95 -24.54
C TYR A 478 -38.90 -31.42 -24.45
N LYS A 479 -39.08 -30.14 -24.15
CA LYS A 479 -40.40 -29.49 -24.05
C LYS A 479 -41.14 -29.47 -25.39
N THR A 480 -40.44 -29.17 -26.49
CA THR A 480 -41.01 -29.20 -27.86
C THR A 480 -41.37 -30.63 -28.30
N ARG A 481 -40.62 -31.64 -27.84
CA ARG A 481 -40.96 -33.07 -28.05
C ARG A 481 -42.19 -33.48 -27.25
N GLY A 482 -42.35 -32.97 -26.02
CA GLY A 482 -43.55 -33.15 -25.19
C GLY A 482 -44.81 -32.53 -25.80
N GLN A 483 -44.71 -31.32 -26.37
CA GLN A 483 -45.83 -30.68 -27.08
C GLN A 483 -46.26 -31.45 -28.35
N ARG A 484 -45.29 -31.95 -29.15
CA ARG A 484 -45.61 -32.84 -30.29
C ARG A 484 -46.25 -34.17 -29.86
N GLY A 485 -45.97 -34.65 -28.66
CA GLY A 485 -46.60 -35.85 -28.08
C GLY A 485 -48.06 -35.63 -27.64
N LEU A 486 -48.40 -34.42 -27.18
CA LEU A 486 -49.76 -34.04 -26.80
C LEU A 486 -50.65 -33.80 -28.04
N ASP A 487 -50.15 -33.14 -29.08
CA ASP A 487 -50.91 -32.95 -30.33
C ASP A 487 -51.22 -34.27 -31.03
N ARG A 488 -50.35 -35.28 -30.90
CA ARG A 488 -50.56 -36.61 -31.49
C ARG A 488 -51.64 -37.43 -30.76
N LYS A 489 -51.92 -37.15 -29.49
CA LYS A 489 -53.02 -37.81 -28.73
C LYS A 489 -54.39 -37.17 -29.02
N VAL A 490 -54.45 -35.87 -29.30
CA VAL A 490 -55.71 -35.18 -29.65
C VAL A 490 -56.22 -35.59 -31.05
N LEU A 491 -55.32 -35.99 -31.95
CA LEU A 491 -55.67 -36.50 -33.28
C LEU A 491 -56.18 -37.96 -33.32
N MET A 492 -56.10 -38.71 -32.21
CA MET A 492 -56.52 -40.13 -32.17
C MET A 492 -57.89 -40.39 -31.52
N THR A 493 -58.69 -39.36 -31.22
CA THR A 493 -60.03 -39.51 -30.61
C THR A 493 -61.18 -38.95 -31.43
N ARG A 494 -61.04 -38.83 -32.76
CA ARG A 494 -62.19 -38.53 -33.65
C ARG A 494 -62.43 -39.65 -34.66
N ASP A 495 -63.66 -40.16 -34.58
CA ASP A 495 -64.43 -40.93 -35.55
C ASP A 495 -64.17 -42.44 -35.68
N HIS A 496 -64.78 -43.19 -34.74
CA HIS A 496 -65.51 -44.41 -35.09
C HIS A 496 -66.99 -44.24 -34.70
N THR A 497 -67.80 -43.83 -35.68
CA THR A 497 -69.25 -44.08 -35.71
C THR A 497 -69.58 -44.62 -37.09
N ALA A 498 -69.96 -45.90 -37.12
CA ALA A 498 -70.83 -46.50 -38.12
C ALA A 498 -72.28 -46.39 -37.62
#